data_AF-A0A3R9RWX5-F1
#
_entry.id   AF-A0A3R9RWX5-F1
#
_cell.length_a   1.000
_cell.length_b   1.000
_cell.length_c   1.000
_cell.angle_alpha   90.00
_cell.angle_beta   90.00
_cell.angle_gamma   90.00
#
_symmetry.space_group_name_H-M   'P 1'
#
loop_
_entity.id
_entity.type
_entity.pdbx_description
1 polymer ?
#
loop_
_entity_poly.entity_id
_entity_poly.type
_entity_poly.pdbx_seq_one_letter_code
_entity_poly.pdbx_strand_id
1 'polypeptide(L)'
;GHGGFFPNGFSGVWIGVIISIFSYLSIEMIAVAAGEAKDPEKAVKKAFKSTALRLILFYLLSLFLIVTLVPWTVLIGADATSPFVMVMKIVGIPYADSILNFIVIVAALSAMNSMLYISTRMLFSLSRAGDAPKVFGRISSNGVPINALLLSAVGIGIASIVYTINPASAFPIMIALSMFGA
;
A
#
# COMPACT_ATOMS: atom_id res chain seq x y z
N GLY A 1 8.56 -27.89 -14.86
CA GLY A 1 7.46 -26.89 -14.91
C GLY A 1 8.05 -25.51 -15.12
N HIS A 2 7.51 -24.73 -16.05
CA HIS A 2 7.72 -23.29 -16.26
C HIS A 2 9.00 -22.65 -15.66
N GLY A 3 10.20 -23.11 -16.03
CA GLY A 3 11.48 -22.49 -15.63
C GLY A 3 12.04 -22.79 -14.22
N GLY A 4 11.45 -23.70 -13.43
CA GLY A 4 11.99 -24.10 -12.12
C GLY A 4 11.84 -23.02 -11.03
N PHE A 5 12.67 -23.06 -9.98
CA PHE A 5 12.60 -22.09 -8.86
C PHE A 5 13.08 -20.67 -9.24
N PHE A 6 13.96 -20.55 -10.24
CA PHE A 6 14.48 -19.28 -10.73
C PHE A 6 14.20 -19.09 -12.24
N PRO A 7 12.93 -18.94 -12.65
CA PRO A 7 12.56 -18.88 -14.07
C PRO A 7 13.15 -17.68 -14.82
N ASN A 8 13.39 -16.57 -14.11
CA ASN A 8 13.99 -15.34 -14.63
C ASN A 8 15.46 -15.14 -14.15
N GLY A 9 16.09 -16.19 -13.62
CA GLY A 9 17.44 -16.12 -13.06
C GLY A 9 17.58 -15.18 -11.85
N PHE A 10 18.82 -14.90 -11.46
CA PHE A 10 19.13 -14.05 -10.30
C PHE A 10 18.81 -12.57 -10.53
N SER A 11 18.86 -12.12 -11.78
CA SER A 11 18.41 -10.76 -12.15
C SER A 11 16.93 -10.56 -11.87
N GLY A 12 16.08 -11.55 -12.16
CA GLY A 12 14.65 -11.53 -11.82
C GLY A 12 14.41 -11.45 -10.31
N VAL A 13 15.23 -12.17 -9.51
CA VAL A 13 15.18 -12.08 -8.04
C VAL A 13 15.51 -10.67 -7.58
N TRP A 14 16.59 -10.07 -8.10
CA TRP A 14 16.99 -8.71 -7.74
C TRP A 14 15.91 -7.67 -8.06
N ILE A 15 15.29 -7.75 -9.23
CA ILE A 15 14.17 -6.87 -9.60
C ILE A 15 12.98 -7.09 -8.66
N GLY A 16 12.65 -8.34 -8.34
CA GLY A 16 11.62 -8.68 -7.38
C GLY A 16 11.87 -8.09 -5.99
N VAL A 17 13.10 -8.19 -5.47
CA VAL A 17 13.50 -7.58 -4.19
C VAL A 17 13.29 -6.08 -4.21
N ILE A 18 13.71 -5.39 -5.28
CA ILE A 18 13.52 -3.94 -5.42
C ILE A 18 12.03 -3.59 -5.35
N ILE A 19 11.18 -4.29 -6.11
CA ILE A 19 9.72 -4.08 -6.10
C ILE A 19 9.12 -4.37 -4.71
N SER A 20 9.57 -5.45 -4.05
CA SER A 20 9.10 -5.84 -2.72
C SER A 20 9.42 -4.79 -1.65
N ILE A 21 10.58 -4.14 -1.71
CA ILE A 21 10.96 -3.08 -0.75
C ILE A 21 9.93 -1.95 -0.74
N PHE A 22 9.40 -1.56 -1.91
CA PHE A 22 8.35 -0.53 -2.00
C PHE A 22 7.06 -0.89 -1.25
N SER A 23 6.76 -2.17 -1.10
CA SER A 23 5.57 -2.61 -0.33
C SER A 23 5.68 -2.31 1.17
N TYR A 24 6.87 -1.95 1.66
CA TYR A 24 7.15 -1.71 3.08
C TYR A 24 7.44 -0.23 3.41
N LEU A 25 7.32 0.69 2.45
CA LEU A 25 7.67 2.11 2.63
C LEU A 25 6.87 2.79 3.76
N SER A 26 5.68 2.29 4.10
CA SER A 26 4.79 2.91 5.10
C SER A 26 4.94 2.38 6.54
N ILE A 27 5.94 1.54 6.82
CA ILE A 27 6.19 1.03 8.19
C ILE A 27 6.54 2.16 9.16
N GLU A 28 7.08 3.28 8.66
CA GLU A 28 7.41 4.48 9.44
C GLU A 28 6.24 5.02 10.27
N MET A 29 5.01 4.83 9.81
CA MET A 29 3.81 5.26 10.54
C MET A 29 3.63 4.56 11.88
N ILE A 30 4.17 3.35 12.03
CA ILE A 30 4.16 2.62 13.31
C ILE A 30 4.99 3.38 14.34
N ALA A 31 6.11 3.98 13.93
CA ALA A 31 6.96 4.77 14.81
C ALA A 31 6.27 6.08 15.21
N VAL A 32 5.60 6.76 14.27
CA VAL A 32 4.84 7.99 14.55
C VAL A 32 3.72 7.73 15.55
N ALA A 33 2.88 6.72 15.30
CA ALA A 33 1.77 6.38 16.20
C ALA A 33 2.24 5.87 17.57
N ALA A 34 3.32 5.08 17.62
CA ALA A 34 3.90 4.65 18.88
C ALA A 34 4.59 5.79 19.65
N GLY A 35 4.99 6.86 18.95
CA GLY A 35 5.52 8.09 19.55
C GLY A 35 4.52 8.87 20.41
N GLU A 36 3.23 8.67 20.19
CA GLU A 36 2.15 9.28 20.99
C GLU A 36 1.82 8.46 22.26
N ALA A 37 2.51 7.34 22.50
CA ALA A 37 2.28 6.49 23.66
C ALA A 37 2.93 7.04 24.94
N LYS A 38 2.45 6.58 26.12
CA LYS A 38 2.95 7.02 27.44
C LYS A 38 4.44 6.72 27.69
N ASP A 39 4.98 5.65 27.09
CA ASP A 39 6.41 5.30 27.08
C ASP A 39 6.84 5.07 25.62
N PRO A 40 7.18 6.15 24.87
CA PRO A 40 7.46 6.07 23.44
C PRO A 40 8.62 5.13 23.11
N GLU A 41 9.69 5.12 23.92
CA GLU A 41 10.88 4.33 23.63
C GLU A 41 10.58 2.83 23.62
N LYS A 42 9.87 2.33 24.65
CA LYS A 42 9.47 0.92 24.70
C LYS A 42 8.37 0.61 23.70
N ALA A 43 7.41 1.53 23.52
CA ALA A 43 6.29 1.35 22.61
C ALA A 43 6.77 1.19 21.16
N VAL A 44 7.66 2.07 20.69
CA VAL A 44 8.23 2.03 19.33
C VAL A 44 8.97 0.72 19.09
N LYS A 45 9.89 0.34 20.00
CA LYS A 45 10.66 -0.91 19.88
C LYS A 45 9.75 -2.14 19.79
N LYS A 46 8.73 -2.22 20.66
CA LYS A 46 7.81 -3.36 20.70
C LYS A 46 6.88 -3.39 19.48
N ALA A 47 6.29 -2.26 19.12
CA ALA A 47 5.39 -2.14 17.98
C ALA A 47 6.11 -2.48 16.68
N PHE A 48 7.30 -1.94 16.47
CA PHE A 48 8.11 -2.24 15.29
C PHE A 48 8.44 -3.73 15.18
N LYS A 49 9.01 -4.34 16.25
CA LYS A 49 9.40 -5.76 16.22
C LYS A 49 8.20 -6.68 16.00
N SER A 50 7.08 -6.43 16.68
CA SER A 50 5.86 -7.23 16.55
C SER A 50 5.27 -7.11 15.15
N THR A 51 5.21 -5.91 14.58
CA THR A 51 4.62 -5.71 13.26
C THR A 51 5.53 -6.22 12.16
N ALA A 52 6.84 -5.95 12.22
CA ALA A 52 7.80 -6.46 11.25
C ALA A 52 7.76 -8.00 11.18
N LEU A 53 7.74 -8.69 12.34
CA LEU A 53 7.64 -10.14 12.38
C LEU A 53 6.36 -10.64 11.70
N ARG A 54 5.21 -10.03 12.02
CA ARG A 54 3.92 -10.41 11.42
C ARG A 54 3.92 -10.16 9.91
N LEU A 55 4.43 -9.01 9.46
CA LEU A 55 4.50 -8.67 8.04
C LEU A 55 5.38 -9.65 7.27
N ILE A 56 6.59 -9.94 7.75
CA ILE A 56 7.49 -10.90 7.11
C ILE A 56 6.83 -12.28 7.06
N LEU A 57 6.26 -12.75 8.17
CA LEU A 57 5.61 -14.04 8.25
C LEU A 57 4.44 -14.15 7.28
N PHE A 58 3.48 -13.21 7.33
CA PHE A 58 2.30 -13.26 6.48
C PHE A 58 2.64 -13.05 5.01
N TYR A 59 3.59 -12.17 4.68
CA TYR A 59 4.00 -11.91 3.32
C TYR A 59 4.67 -13.14 2.69
N LEU A 60 5.70 -13.69 3.35
CA LEU A 60 6.41 -14.87 2.84
C LEU A 60 5.51 -16.11 2.79
N LEU A 61 4.68 -16.32 3.82
CA LEU A 61 3.77 -17.46 3.86
C LEU A 61 2.70 -17.35 2.76
N SER A 62 2.12 -16.16 2.56
CA SER A 62 1.13 -15.96 1.50
C SER A 62 1.74 -16.12 0.11
N LEU A 63 2.91 -15.55 -0.16
CA LEU A 63 3.61 -15.75 -1.43
C LEU A 63 3.92 -17.23 -1.68
N PHE A 64 4.44 -17.92 -0.67
CA PHE A 64 4.74 -19.35 -0.76
C PHE A 64 3.50 -20.16 -1.13
N LEU A 65 2.37 -19.93 -0.46
CA LEU A 65 1.12 -20.62 -0.76
C LEU A 65 0.60 -20.28 -2.15
N ILE A 66 0.62 -19.00 -2.55
CA ILE A 66 0.14 -18.56 -3.87
C ILE A 66 0.95 -19.20 -5.01
N VAL A 67 2.28 -19.12 -4.95
CA VAL A 67 3.16 -19.63 -6.03
C VAL A 67 3.19 -21.16 -6.07
N THR A 68 2.92 -21.82 -4.94
CA THR A 68 2.79 -23.29 -4.88
C THR A 68 1.45 -23.77 -5.46
N LEU A 69 0.37 -23.03 -5.21
CA LEU A 69 -0.98 -23.42 -5.63
C LEU A 69 -1.34 -22.97 -7.06
N VAL A 70 -0.76 -21.85 -7.52
CA VAL A 70 -1.06 -21.26 -8.82
C VAL A 70 0.22 -21.10 -9.63
N PRO A 71 0.27 -21.67 -10.86
CA PRO A 71 1.42 -21.45 -11.74
C PRO A 71 1.66 -19.97 -11.97
N TRP A 72 2.90 -19.52 -11.76
CA TRP A 72 3.27 -18.10 -11.86
C TRP A 72 2.93 -17.48 -13.22
N THR A 73 2.91 -18.27 -14.29
CA THR A 73 2.53 -17.82 -15.64
C THR A 73 1.07 -17.37 -15.74
N VAL A 74 0.18 -17.90 -14.91
CA VAL A 74 -1.22 -17.50 -14.84
C VAL A 74 -1.37 -16.20 -14.03
N LEU A 75 -0.52 -16.02 -13.00
CA LEU A 75 -0.51 -14.82 -12.15
C LEU A 75 -0.08 -13.55 -12.90
N ILE A 76 0.62 -13.69 -14.04
CA ILE A 76 1.10 -12.57 -14.86
C ILE A 76 0.37 -12.47 -16.21
N GLY A 77 -0.68 -13.28 -16.44
CA GLY A 77 -1.44 -13.29 -17.68
C GLY A 77 -2.30 -12.03 -17.87
N ALA A 78 -2.78 -11.79 -19.09
CA ALA A 78 -3.60 -10.62 -19.43
C ALA A 78 -4.91 -10.52 -18.61
N ASP A 79 -5.44 -11.66 -18.15
CA ASP A 79 -6.64 -11.76 -17.30
C ASP A 79 -6.29 -11.97 -15.81
N ALA A 80 -5.06 -11.66 -15.39
CA ALA A 80 -4.64 -11.82 -14.01
C ALA A 80 -5.50 -10.94 -13.08
N THR A 81 -6.23 -11.61 -12.19
CA THR A 81 -6.97 -10.98 -11.09
C THR A 81 -6.17 -11.10 -9.78
N SER A 82 -6.73 -10.63 -8.66
CA SER A 82 -6.09 -10.79 -7.35
C SER A 82 -5.64 -12.24 -7.12
N PRO A 83 -4.33 -12.50 -6.89
CA PRO A 83 -3.82 -13.85 -6.67
C PRO A 83 -4.51 -14.58 -5.51
N PHE A 84 -4.91 -13.84 -4.47
CA PHE A 84 -5.65 -14.38 -3.34
C PHE A 84 -7.04 -14.90 -3.75
N VAL A 85 -7.74 -14.15 -4.59
CA VAL A 85 -9.07 -14.55 -5.11
C VAL A 85 -8.92 -15.75 -6.05
N MET A 86 -7.87 -15.76 -6.88
CA MET A 86 -7.57 -16.88 -7.78
C MET A 86 -7.29 -18.18 -7.02
N VAL A 87 -6.50 -18.12 -5.94
CA VAL A 87 -6.27 -19.28 -5.06
C VAL A 87 -7.59 -19.80 -4.49
N MET A 88 -8.48 -18.93 -3.98
CA MET A 88 -9.77 -19.38 -3.44
C MET A 88 -10.67 -20.04 -4.49
N LYS A 89 -10.67 -19.52 -5.73
CA LYS A 89 -11.41 -20.15 -6.83
C LYS A 89 -10.89 -21.55 -7.13
N ILE A 90 -9.58 -21.77 -7.08
CA ILE A 90 -8.95 -23.07 -7.33
C ILE A 90 -9.21 -24.04 -6.18
N VAL A 91 -9.14 -23.56 -4.94
CA VAL A 91 -9.43 -24.38 -3.73
C VAL A 91 -10.89 -24.85 -3.71
N GLY A 92 -11.79 -24.16 -4.40
CA GLY A 92 -13.15 -24.63 -4.67
C GLY A 92 -14.11 -24.50 -3.48
N ILE A 93 -13.75 -23.71 -2.45
CA ILE A 93 -14.65 -23.40 -1.34
C ILE A 93 -15.71 -22.39 -1.83
N PRO A 94 -17.01 -22.74 -1.80
CA PRO A 94 -18.06 -21.83 -2.25
C PRO A 94 -18.01 -20.49 -1.51
N TYR A 95 -18.19 -19.39 -2.25
CA TYR A 95 -18.21 -18.01 -1.74
C TYR A 95 -16.90 -17.47 -1.13
N ALA A 96 -15.87 -18.30 -0.94
CA ALA A 96 -14.61 -17.88 -0.31
C ALA A 96 -13.86 -16.81 -1.12
N ASP A 97 -13.92 -16.90 -2.44
CA ASP A 97 -13.34 -15.93 -3.37
C ASP A 97 -14.00 -14.55 -3.24
N SER A 98 -15.33 -14.53 -3.12
CA SER A 98 -16.12 -13.31 -2.93
C SER A 98 -15.87 -12.67 -1.56
N ILE A 99 -15.80 -13.48 -0.51
CA ILE A 99 -15.47 -13.01 0.85
C ILE A 99 -14.06 -12.41 0.89
N LEU A 100 -13.06 -13.08 0.30
CA LEU A 100 -11.71 -12.52 0.24
C LEU A 100 -11.67 -11.22 -0.57
N ASN A 101 -12.37 -11.16 -1.70
CA ASN A 101 -12.44 -9.92 -2.48
C ASN A 101 -13.03 -8.76 -1.66
N PHE A 102 -14.11 -9.03 -0.90
CA PHE A 102 -14.68 -8.05 0.01
C PHE A 102 -13.69 -7.59 1.09
N ILE A 103 -12.99 -8.54 1.74
CA ILE A 103 -11.98 -8.23 2.76
C ILE A 103 -10.87 -7.34 2.17
N VAL A 104 -10.37 -7.66 0.97
CA VAL A 104 -9.33 -6.90 0.30
C VAL A 104 -9.78 -5.48 -0.01
N ILE A 105 -11.00 -5.28 -0.51
CA ILE A 105 -11.55 -3.94 -0.77
C ILE A 105 -11.68 -3.14 0.53
N VAL A 106 -12.22 -3.73 1.59
CA VAL A 106 -12.36 -3.06 2.90
C VAL A 106 -10.99 -2.68 3.47
N ALA A 107 -10.00 -3.58 3.37
CA ALA A 107 -8.63 -3.30 3.80
C ALA A 107 -8.00 -2.16 2.99
N ALA A 108 -8.18 -2.16 1.67
CA ALA A 108 -7.70 -1.09 0.78
C ALA A 108 -8.33 0.26 1.11
N LEU A 109 -9.65 0.31 1.36
CA LEU A 109 -10.36 1.53 1.77
C LEU A 109 -9.85 2.05 3.12
N SER A 110 -9.62 1.16 4.09
CA SER A 110 -9.05 1.52 5.39
C SER A 110 -7.64 2.11 5.27
N ALA A 111 -6.79 1.49 4.43
CA ALA A 111 -5.45 1.99 4.16
C ALA A 111 -5.49 3.35 3.46
N MET A 112 -6.36 3.52 2.46
CA MET A 112 -6.55 4.79 1.74
C MET A 112 -6.99 5.92 2.67
N ASN A 113 -7.91 5.67 3.60
CA ASN A 113 -8.34 6.67 4.59
C ASN A 113 -7.19 7.13 5.49
N SER A 114 -6.33 6.18 5.91
CA SER A 114 -5.14 6.49 6.71
C SER A 114 -4.15 7.33 5.93
N MET A 115 -3.88 6.97 4.67
CA MET A 115 -2.95 7.70 3.80
C MET A 115 -3.45 9.13 3.52
N LEU A 116 -4.75 9.28 3.23
CA LEU A 116 -5.37 10.59 3.03
C LEU A 116 -5.25 11.48 4.28
N TYR A 117 -5.46 10.92 5.47
CA TYR A 117 -5.29 11.63 6.74
C TYR A 117 -3.83 12.10 6.93
N ILE A 118 -2.86 11.24 6.67
CA ILE A 118 -1.43 11.54 6.81
C ILE A 118 -1.01 12.64 5.84
N SER A 119 -1.32 12.51 4.55
CA SER A 119 -0.99 13.52 3.53
C SER A 119 -1.61 14.87 3.86
N THR A 120 -2.86 14.88 4.35
CA THR A 120 -3.55 16.09 4.80
C THR A 120 -2.82 16.77 5.95
N ARG A 121 -2.41 16.00 6.98
CA ARG A 121 -1.68 16.52 8.15
C ARG A 121 -0.26 16.97 7.82
N MET A 122 0.42 16.26 6.93
CA MET A 122 1.76 16.61 6.46
C MET A 122 1.73 17.94 5.70
N LEU A 123 0.80 18.11 4.75
CA LEU A 123 0.62 19.36 4.02
C LEU A 123 0.24 20.53 4.94
N PHE A 124 -0.61 20.27 5.93
CA PHE A 124 -0.93 21.25 6.98
C PHE A 124 0.32 21.66 7.78
N SER A 125 1.15 20.70 8.18
CA SER A 125 2.39 20.94 8.92
C SER A 125 3.39 21.77 8.11
N LEU A 126 3.61 21.41 6.84
CA LEU A 126 4.47 22.16 5.92
C LEU A 126 3.98 23.60 5.73
N SER A 127 2.67 23.80 5.62
CA SER A 127 2.09 25.14 5.50
C SER A 127 2.30 25.99 6.77
N ARG A 128 2.28 25.36 7.95
CA ARG A 128 2.58 26.03 9.22
C ARG A 128 4.07 26.32 9.41
N ALA A 129 4.94 25.50 8.83
CA ALA A 129 6.39 25.72 8.80
C ALA A 129 6.80 26.81 7.80
N GLY A 130 5.94 27.16 6.84
CA GLY A 130 6.21 28.15 5.80
C GLY A 130 6.67 27.54 4.46
N ASP A 131 6.81 26.22 4.40
CA ASP A 131 7.25 25.46 3.22
C ASP A 131 6.13 25.17 2.21
N ALA A 132 4.88 25.45 2.57
CA ALA A 132 3.72 25.36 1.69
C ALA A 132 2.79 26.58 1.80
N PRO A 133 1.94 26.88 0.80
CA PRO A 133 1.04 28.02 0.84
C PRO A 133 0.20 28.08 2.12
N LYS A 134 0.13 29.26 2.77
CA LYS A 134 -0.55 29.48 4.06
C LYS A 134 -2.03 29.07 4.10
N VAL A 135 -2.65 28.92 2.93
CA VAL A 135 -4.04 28.50 2.76
C VAL A 135 -4.28 27.09 3.31
N PHE A 136 -3.28 26.19 3.21
CA PHE A 136 -3.37 24.82 3.71
C PHE A 136 -3.19 24.69 5.22
N GLY A 137 -2.60 25.70 5.87
CA GLY A 137 -2.40 25.78 7.31
C GLY A 137 -3.61 26.31 8.08
N ARG A 138 -4.75 26.54 7.41
CA ARG A 138 -6.01 26.98 8.04
C ARG A 138 -6.81 25.77 8.52
N ILE A 139 -7.35 25.87 9.73
CA ILE A 139 -8.14 24.82 10.38
C ILE A 139 -9.60 25.25 10.40
N SER A 140 -10.52 24.32 10.15
CA SER A 140 -11.97 24.54 10.33
C SER A 140 -12.36 24.49 11.82
N SER A 141 -13.60 24.89 12.13
CA SER A 141 -14.20 24.80 13.48
C SER A 141 -14.14 23.39 14.07
N ASN A 142 -14.14 22.37 13.20
CA ASN A 142 -14.10 20.95 13.59
C ASN A 142 -12.67 20.41 13.73
N GLY A 143 -11.63 21.26 13.72
CA GLY A 143 -10.24 20.86 13.91
C GLY A 143 -9.57 20.21 12.70
N VAL A 144 -10.21 20.24 11.52
CA VAL A 144 -9.72 19.63 10.27
C VAL A 144 -9.21 20.70 9.30
N PRO A 145 -8.01 20.54 8.70
CA PRO A 145 -7.51 21.45 7.67
C PRO A 145 -8.15 21.14 6.30
N ILE A 146 -9.35 21.69 6.06
CA ILE A 146 -10.20 21.38 4.89
C ILE A 146 -9.48 21.62 3.57
N ASN A 147 -8.72 22.73 3.44
CA ASN A 147 -8.04 23.06 2.19
C ASN A 147 -6.96 22.02 1.83
N ALA A 148 -6.24 21.52 2.84
CA ALA A 148 -5.25 20.46 2.65
C ALA A 148 -5.95 19.15 2.26
N LEU A 149 -7.06 18.81 2.94
CA LEU A 149 -7.86 17.63 2.65
C LEU A 149 -8.41 17.64 1.21
N LEU A 150 -8.95 18.78 0.76
CA LEU A 150 -9.47 18.93 -0.59
C LEU A 150 -8.38 18.73 -1.64
N LEU A 151 -7.18 19.28 -1.43
CA LEU A 151 -6.08 19.07 -2.36
C LEU A 151 -5.67 17.59 -2.43
N SER A 152 -5.55 16.92 -1.28
CA SER A 152 -5.24 15.49 -1.24
C SER A 152 -6.33 14.64 -1.90
N ALA A 153 -7.61 14.98 -1.71
CA ALA A 153 -8.73 14.32 -2.37
C ALA A 153 -8.75 14.55 -3.89
N VAL A 154 -8.40 15.75 -4.35
CA VAL A 154 -8.22 16.04 -5.79
C VAL A 154 -7.11 15.17 -6.38
N GLY A 155 -6.01 14.95 -5.65
CA GLY A 155 -4.95 14.03 -6.06
C GLY A 155 -5.46 12.60 -6.31
N ILE A 156 -6.33 12.09 -5.42
CA ILE A 156 -7.00 10.78 -5.60
C ILE A 156 -7.93 10.81 -6.83
N GLY A 157 -8.65 11.91 -7.05
CA GLY A 157 -9.49 12.10 -8.24
C GLY A 157 -8.68 12.06 -9.55
N ILE A 158 -7.55 12.76 -9.60
CA ILE A 158 -6.63 12.75 -10.74
C ILE A 158 -6.10 11.33 -10.96
N ALA A 159 -5.67 10.65 -9.90
CA ALA A 159 -5.21 9.27 -9.96
C ALA A 159 -6.27 8.34 -10.57
N SER A 160 -7.54 8.53 -10.20
CA SER A 160 -8.68 7.76 -10.74
C SER A 160 -8.90 8.04 -12.23
N ILE A 161 -8.74 9.29 -12.68
CA ILE A 161 -8.82 9.66 -14.10
C ILE A 161 -7.67 9.06 -14.91
N VAL A 162 -6.45 9.07 -14.36
CA VAL A 162 -5.30 8.44 -15.03
C VAL A 162 -5.54 6.94 -15.20
N TYR A 163 -6.11 6.27 -14.19
CA TYR A 163 -6.47 4.87 -14.26
C TYR A 163 -7.54 4.58 -15.33
N THR A 164 -8.56 5.43 -15.48
CA THR A 164 -9.61 5.20 -16.50
C THR A 164 -9.11 5.42 -17.93
N ILE A 165 -8.09 6.26 -18.14
CA ILE A 165 -7.50 6.49 -19.48
C ILE A 165 -6.51 5.37 -19.85
N ASN A 166 -5.59 5.00 -18.94
CA ASN A 166 -4.60 3.95 -19.19
C ASN A 166 -4.31 3.13 -17.93
N PRO A 167 -5.06 2.03 -17.69
CA PRO A 167 -4.87 1.17 -16.53
C PRO A 167 -3.47 0.55 -16.44
N ALA A 168 -2.88 0.19 -17.59
CA ALA A 168 -1.59 -0.50 -17.64
C ALA A 168 -0.42 0.38 -17.16
N SER A 169 -0.46 1.67 -17.48
CA SER A 169 0.59 2.63 -17.08
C SER A 169 0.26 3.41 -15.81
N ALA A 170 -0.98 3.38 -15.34
CA ALA A 170 -1.42 4.17 -14.19
C ALA A 170 -0.61 3.86 -12.92
N PHE A 171 -0.46 2.57 -12.58
CA PHE A 171 0.30 2.17 -11.38
C PHE A 171 1.80 2.57 -11.46
N PRO A 172 2.54 2.27 -12.54
CA PRO A 172 3.92 2.75 -12.70
C PRO A 172 4.07 4.27 -12.60
N ILE A 173 3.15 5.03 -13.21
CA ILE A 173 3.18 6.50 -13.18
C ILE A 173 2.98 7.02 -11.74
N MET A 174 2.04 6.44 -11.00
CA MET A 174 1.79 6.84 -9.61
C MET A 174 3.00 6.56 -8.71
N ILE A 175 3.64 5.40 -8.86
CA ILE A 175 4.86 5.06 -8.12
C ILE A 175 5.97 6.06 -8.47
N ALA A 176 6.19 6.35 -9.75
CA ALA A 176 7.21 7.30 -10.19
C ALA A 176 6.98 8.72 -9.61
N LEU A 177 5.75 9.21 -9.61
CA LEU A 177 5.39 10.51 -9.03
C LEU A 177 5.61 10.55 -7.51
N SER A 178 5.22 9.48 -6.80
CA SER A 178 5.43 9.37 -5.36
C SER A 178 6.91 9.35 -4.99
N MET A 179 7.75 8.71 -5.82
CA MET A 179 9.20 8.67 -5.60
C MET A 179 9.89 10.00 -5.89
N PHE A 180 9.42 10.76 -6.86
CA PHE A 180 9.99 12.08 -7.16
C PHE A 180 9.73 13.08 -6.01
N GLY A 181 8.65 12.88 -5.26
CA GLY A 181 8.23 13.75 -4.17
C GLY A 181 8.70 13.35 -2.77
N ALA A 182 9.35 12.18 -2.61
CA ALA A 182 9.87 11.65 -1.33
C ALA A 182 11.37 11.89 -1.22
#